data_AF-A0A654LVX3-F1
#
_entry.id   AF-A0A654LVX3-F1
#
_cell.length_a   1.000
_cell.length_b   1.000
_cell.length_c   1.000
_cell.angle_alpha   90.00
_cell.angle_beta   90.00
_cell.angle_gamma   90.00
#
_symmetry.space_group_name_H-M   'P 1'
#
loop_
_entity.id
_entity.type
_entity.pdbx_description
1 polymer ?
#
loop_
_entity_poly.entity_id
_entity_poly.type
_entity_poly.pdbx_seq_one_letter_code
_entity_poly.pdbx_strand_id
1 'polypeptide(L)'
;MTENEKFKNIYENAYNQQKQTMELNYTQFKNMIENAYLQHIQSIELYYTQLKNMIENAYNQHIQMIKTNASIMKSYSSMFGNNEIGKNIEKMESDFLTLNEESKKSMIGQLDLIKDNYLSNAAKINEGYHKMQSIDKFVPNPDGSVGSK
;
A
#
# COMPACT_ATOMS: atom_id res chain seq x y z
N MET A 1 -29.67 7.06 55.14
CA MET A 1 -28.42 7.17 54.36
C MET A 1 -27.65 8.36 54.90
N THR A 2 -26.47 8.11 55.46
CA THR A 2 -25.62 9.16 56.05
C THR A 2 -25.02 10.05 54.95
N GLU A 3 -24.60 11.27 55.27
CA GLU A 3 -23.92 12.16 54.32
C GLU A 3 -22.70 11.48 53.68
N ASN A 4 -21.94 10.71 54.47
CA ASN A 4 -20.81 9.92 54.01
C ASN A 4 -21.18 8.88 52.94
N GLU A 5 -22.32 8.20 53.09
CA GLU A 5 -22.81 7.25 52.08
C GLU A 5 -23.23 7.95 50.79
N LYS A 6 -23.79 9.16 50.87
CA LYS A 6 -24.14 9.97 49.69
C LYS A 6 -22.88 10.40 48.93
N PHE A 7 -21.87 10.90 49.63
CA PHE A 7 -20.60 11.30 49.01
C PHE A 7 -19.88 10.13 48.35
N LYS A 8 -19.82 8.97 49.01
CA LYS A 8 -19.22 7.76 48.43
C LYS A 8 -19.93 7.32 47.14
N ASN A 9 -21.26 7.34 47.13
CA ASN A 9 -22.05 6.95 45.96
C ASN A 9 -21.86 7.93 44.77
N ILE A 10 -21.79 9.24 45.05
CA ILE A 10 -21.49 10.25 44.02
C ILE A 10 -20.10 10.00 43.40
N TYR A 11 -19.09 9.74 44.24
CA TYR A 11 -17.72 9.47 43.77
C TYR A 11 -17.64 8.19 42.93
N GLU A 12 -18.23 7.08 43.38
CA GLU A 12 -18.26 5.82 42.64
C GLU A 12 -18.96 5.97 41.28
N ASN A 13 -20.08 6.71 41.23
CA ASN A 13 -20.77 6.97 39.95
C ASN A 13 -19.94 7.82 38.99
N ALA A 14 -19.31 8.89 39.48
CA ALA A 14 -18.45 9.74 38.66
C ALA A 14 -17.24 8.95 38.11
N TYR A 15 -16.60 8.14 38.96
CA TYR A 15 -15.51 7.26 38.58
C TYR A 15 -15.92 6.26 37.49
N ASN A 16 -17.05 5.57 37.69
CA ASN A 16 -17.54 4.57 36.74
C ASN A 16 -17.91 5.21 35.38
N GLN A 17 -18.53 6.39 35.38
CA GLN A 17 -18.82 7.14 34.15
C GLN A 17 -17.55 7.56 33.41
N GLN A 18 -16.54 8.07 34.14
CA GLN A 18 -15.26 8.43 33.54
C GLN A 18 -14.56 7.20 32.94
N LYS A 19 -14.54 6.08 33.67
CA LYS A 19 -13.98 4.81 33.18
C LYS A 19 -14.65 4.34 31.90
N GLN A 20 -16.00 4.29 31.87
CA GLN A 20 -16.76 3.92 30.68
C GLN A 20 -16.47 4.84 29.48
N THR A 21 -16.34 6.14 29.73
CA THR A 21 -16.01 7.12 28.68
C THR A 21 -14.63 6.88 28.10
N MET A 22 -13.63 6.59 28.96
CA MET A 22 -12.27 6.27 28.51
C MET A 22 -12.22 4.96 27.71
N GLU A 23 -12.92 3.92 28.17
CA GLU A 23 -13.01 2.62 27.47
C GLU A 23 -13.67 2.77 26.09
N LEU A 24 -14.75 3.56 25.99
CA LEU A 24 -15.42 3.85 24.73
C LEU A 24 -14.50 4.60 23.77
N ASN A 25 -13.86 5.68 24.22
CA ASN A 25 -12.95 6.49 23.41
C ASN A 25 -11.76 5.65 22.91
N TYR A 26 -11.21 4.79 23.77
CA TYR A 26 -10.13 3.89 23.38
C TYR A 26 -10.57 2.92 22.29
N THR A 27 -11.75 2.31 22.44
CA THR A 27 -12.31 1.38 21.44
C THR A 27 -12.54 2.09 20.11
N GLN A 28 -13.11 3.29 20.12
CA GLN A 28 -13.32 4.08 18.91
C GLN A 28 -11.99 4.41 18.22
N PHE A 29 -11.00 4.88 18.98
CA PHE A 29 -9.68 5.20 18.44
C PHE A 29 -8.99 3.97 17.83
N LYS A 30 -9.06 2.83 18.51
CA LYS A 30 -8.56 1.55 18.00
C LYS A 30 -9.19 1.18 16.67
N ASN A 31 -10.52 1.23 16.58
CA ASN A 31 -11.24 0.93 15.35
C ASN A 31 -10.87 1.91 14.22
N MET A 32 -10.65 3.20 14.53
CA MET A 32 -10.20 4.18 13.54
C MET A 32 -8.84 3.80 12.96
N ILE A 33 -7.89 3.38 13.79
CA ILE A 33 -6.55 2.97 13.34
C ILE A 33 -6.61 1.70 12.50
N GLU A 34 -7.36 0.69 12.95
CA GLU A 34 -7.52 -0.57 12.21
C GLU A 34 -8.16 -0.31 10.83
N ASN A 35 -9.17 0.54 10.77
CA ASN A 35 -9.79 0.93 9.50
C ASN A 35 -8.83 1.69 8.59
N ALA A 36 -8.04 2.63 9.13
CA ALA A 36 -7.05 3.36 8.36
C ALA A 36 -5.97 2.43 7.79
N TYR A 37 -5.52 1.44 8.57
CA TYR A 37 -4.59 0.42 8.10
C TYR A 37 -5.17 -0.39 6.92
N LEU A 38 -6.40 -0.89 7.04
CA LEU A 38 -7.06 -1.64 5.97
C LEU A 38 -7.22 -0.81 4.69
N GLN A 39 -7.65 0.45 4.82
CA GLN A 39 -7.77 1.38 3.69
C GLN A 39 -6.42 1.63 3.00
N HIS A 40 -5.34 1.75 3.77
CA HIS A 40 -4.01 1.95 3.23
C HIS A 40 -3.53 0.74 2.42
N ILE A 41 -3.72 -0.48 2.94
CA ILE A 41 -3.40 -1.73 2.22
C ILE A 41 -4.20 -1.83 0.91
N GLN A 42 -5.51 -1.57 0.95
CA GLN A 42 -6.35 -1.57 -0.24
C GLN A 42 -5.86 -0.57 -1.30
N SER A 43 -5.44 0.61 -0.86
CA SER A 43 -4.90 1.65 -1.75
C SER A 43 -3.60 1.20 -2.42
N ILE A 44 -2.69 0.57 -1.66
CA ILE A 44 -1.44 0.01 -2.21
C ILE A 44 -1.73 -1.01 -3.32
N GLU A 45 -2.64 -1.95 -3.07
CA GLU A 45 -3.02 -2.97 -4.05
C GLU A 45 -3.68 -2.38 -5.32
N LEU A 46 -4.53 -1.38 -5.12
CA LEU A 46 -5.18 -0.67 -6.22
C LEU A 46 -4.15 0.02 -7.12
N TYR A 47 -3.25 0.81 -6.54
CA TYR A 47 -2.23 1.53 -7.30
C TYR A 47 -1.24 0.59 -7.98
N TYR A 48 -0.82 -0.48 -7.30
CA TYR A 48 0.03 -1.51 -7.90
C TYR A 48 -0.62 -2.09 -9.17
N THR A 49 -1.90 -2.48 -9.08
CA THR A 49 -2.63 -3.06 -10.21
C THR A 49 -2.76 -2.07 -11.36
N GLN A 50 -3.11 -0.81 -11.07
CA GLN A 50 -3.21 0.23 -12.08
C GLN A 50 -1.89 0.46 -12.82
N LEU A 51 -0.79 0.61 -12.07
CA LEU A 51 0.53 0.85 -12.64
C LEU A 51 1.03 -0.35 -13.45
N LYS A 52 0.80 -1.57 -12.96
CA LYS A 52 1.15 -2.80 -13.70
C LYS A 52 0.42 -2.87 -15.04
N ASN A 53 -0.88 -2.60 -15.05
CA ASN A 53 -1.67 -2.56 -16.28
C ASN A 53 -1.17 -1.48 -17.26
N MET A 54 -0.76 -0.30 -16.75
CA MET A 54 -0.16 0.74 -17.59
C MET A 54 1.14 0.27 -18.25
N ILE A 55 2.00 -0.41 -17.50
CA ILE A 55 3.25 -0.99 -18.03
C ILE A 55 2.95 -2.04 -19.11
N GLU A 56 2.01 -2.94 -18.86
CA GLU A 56 1.61 -3.97 -19.84
C GLU A 56 1.02 -3.36 -21.12
N ASN A 57 0.20 -2.33 -20.99
CA ASN A 57 -0.37 -1.62 -22.14
C ASN A 57 0.72 -0.92 -22.96
N ALA A 58 1.64 -0.21 -22.31
CA ALA A 58 2.76 0.44 -22.99
C ALA A 58 3.65 -0.57 -23.72
N TYR A 59 3.95 -1.70 -23.08
CA TYR A 59 4.69 -2.82 -23.71
C TYR A 59 4.01 -3.31 -24.99
N ASN A 60 2.70 -3.55 -24.93
CA ASN A 60 1.94 -4.03 -26.09
C ASN A 60 1.89 -2.99 -27.22
N GLN A 61 1.71 -1.71 -26.89
CA GLN A 61 1.75 -0.61 -27.87
C GLN A 61 3.11 -0.55 -28.57
N HIS A 62 4.21 -0.65 -27.81
CA HIS A 62 5.55 -0.65 -28.36
C HIS A 62 5.82 -1.85 -29.27
N ILE A 63 5.35 -3.05 -28.92
CA ILE A 63 5.45 -4.22 -29.81
C ILE A 63 4.79 -3.96 -31.16
N GLN A 64 3.57 -3.41 -31.14
CA GLN A 64 2.86 -3.14 -32.39
C GLN A 64 3.62 -2.12 -33.23
N MET A 65 4.10 -1.04 -32.61
CA MET A 65 4.90 -0.03 -33.29
C MET A 65 6.18 -0.62 -33.92
N ILE A 66 6.93 -1.44 -33.16
CA ILE A 66 8.16 -2.09 -33.64
C ILE A 66 7.86 -2.96 -34.88
N LYS A 67 6.84 -3.82 -34.78
CA LYS A 67 6.45 -4.74 -35.87
C LYS A 67 5.95 -4.00 -37.10
N THR A 68 5.13 -2.97 -36.92
CA THR A 68 4.63 -2.14 -38.03
C THR A 68 5.78 -1.45 -38.75
N ASN A 69 6.70 -0.83 -38.00
CA ASN A 69 7.86 -0.15 -38.58
C ASN A 69 8.77 -1.13 -39.33
N ALA A 70 9.09 -2.28 -38.72
CA ALA A 70 9.89 -3.32 -39.36
C ALA A 70 9.25 -3.83 -40.65
N SER A 71 7.94 -4.06 -40.65
CA SER A 71 7.18 -4.49 -41.84
C SER A 71 7.23 -3.47 -42.97
N ILE A 72 7.03 -2.18 -42.66
CA ILE A 72 7.14 -1.08 -43.63
C ILE A 72 8.54 -1.03 -44.22
N MET A 73 9.57 -1.06 -43.37
CA MET A 73 10.98 -0.99 -43.81
C MET A 73 11.35 -2.20 -44.68
N LYS A 74 10.93 -3.42 -44.32
CA LYS A 74 11.15 -4.65 -45.11
C LYS A 74 10.47 -4.55 -46.48
N SER A 75 9.26 -4.00 -46.54
CA SER A 75 8.53 -3.78 -47.79
C SER A 75 9.31 -2.86 -48.72
N TYR A 76 9.81 -1.72 -48.21
CA TYR A 76 10.68 -0.82 -48.98
C TYR A 76 11.97 -1.50 -49.43
N SER A 77 12.66 -2.19 -48.52
CA SER A 77 13.90 -2.93 -48.85
C SER A 77 13.71 -3.90 -50.00
N SER A 78 12.58 -4.61 -50.01
CA SER A 78 12.24 -5.59 -51.06
C SER A 78 11.97 -4.94 -52.41
N MET A 79 11.32 -3.76 -52.44
CA MET A 79 11.06 -3.02 -53.68
C MET A 79 12.36 -2.62 -54.41
N PHE A 80 13.44 -2.37 -53.67
CA PHE A 80 14.74 -2.02 -54.23
C PHE A 80 15.72 -3.20 -54.33
N GLY A 81 15.25 -4.43 -54.06
CA GLY A 81 16.06 -5.65 -54.16
C GLY A 81 17.22 -5.72 -53.16
N ASN A 82 17.16 -4.98 -52.06
CA ASN A 82 18.26 -4.91 -51.10
C ASN A 82 18.09 -5.94 -49.98
N ASN A 83 18.63 -7.14 -50.19
CA ASN A 83 18.52 -8.26 -49.24
C ASN A 83 19.33 -8.06 -47.94
N GLU A 84 20.39 -7.25 -47.98
CA GLU A 84 21.22 -6.96 -46.80
C GLU A 84 20.49 -6.03 -45.83
N ILE A 85 19.85 -4.98 -46.35
CA ILE A 85 19.00 -4.10 -45.54
C ILE A 85 17.87 -4.89 -44.88
N GLY A 86 17.23 -5.82 -45.60
CA GLY A 86 16.18 -6.69 -45.06
C GLY A 86 16.62 -7.47 -43.81
N LYS A 87 17.79 -8.13 -43.89
CA LYS A 87 18.38 -8.87 -42.75
C LYS A 87 18.72 -7.95 -41.57
N ASN A 88 19.23 -6.75 -41.86
CA ASN A 88 19.53 -5.77 -40.82
C ASN A 88 18.26 -5.29 -40.11
N ILE A 89 17.15 -5.12 -40.84
CA ILE A 89 15.84 -4.78 -40.24
C ILE A 89 15.33 -5.92 -39.37
N GLU A 90 15.46 -7.18 -39.78
CA GLU A 90 15.08 -8.34 -38.95
C GLU A 90 15.85 -8.37 -37.64
N LYS A 91 17.16 -8.14 -37.69
CA LYS A 91 17.99 -8.06 -36.49
C LYS A 91 17.54 -6.91 -35.59
N MET A 92 17.33 -5.72 -36.16
CA MET A 92 16.89 -4.54 -35.43
C MET A 92 15.51 -4.74 -34.77
N GLU A 93 14.57 -5.35 -35.47
CA GLU A 93 13.26 -5.72 -34.92
C GLU A 93 13.41 -6.65 -33.71
N SER A 94 14.22 -7.69 -33.82
CA SER A 94 14.50 -8.62 -32.72
C SER A 94 15.14 -7.93 -31.52
N ASP A 95 16.14 -7.07 -31.76
CA ASP A 95 16.84 -6.34 -30.71
C ASP A 95 15.88 -5.40 -29.96
N PHE A 96 15.01 -4.66 -30.67
CA PHE A 96 14.01 -3.79 -30.04
C PHE A 96 12.92 -4.56 -29.28
N LEU A 97 12.45 -5.70 -29.81
CA LEU A 97 11.49 -6.55 -29.09
C LEU A 97 12.08 -7.08 -27.79
N THR A 98 13.37 -7.46 -27.81
CA THR A 98 14.10 -7.94 -26.63
C THR A 98 14.23 -6.82 -25.59
N LEU A 99 14.70 -5.65 -26.00
CA LEU A 99 14.82 -4.48 -25.13
C LEU A 99 13.48 -4.07 -24.52
N ASN A 100 12.39 -4.12 -25.28
CA ASN A 100 11.05 -3.78 -24.79
C ASN A 100 10.58 -4.75 -23.70
N GLU A 101 10.87 -6.05 -23.85
CA GLU A 101 10.48 -7.03 -22.83
C GLU A 101 11.38 -7.00 -21.60
N GLU A 102 12.69 -6.75 -21.76
CA GLU A 102 13.60 -6.49 -20.64
C GLU A 102 13.19 -5.25 -19.85
N SER A 103 12.81 -4.18 -20.55
CA SER A 103 12.32 -2.93 -19.94
C SER A 103 11.06 -3.17 -19.13
N LYS A 104 10.07 -3.89 -19.68
CA LYS A 104 8.86 -4.26 -18.96
C LYS A 104 9.17 -5.08 -17.70
N LYS A 105 10.00 -6.11 -17.82
CA LYS A 105 10.40 -6.94 -16.66
C LYS A 105 11.09 -6.11 -15.57
N SER A 106 12.01 -5.23 -15.96
CA SER A 106 12.68 -4.32 -15.02
C SER A 106 11.69 -3.40 -14.31
N MET A 107 10.76 -2.78 -15.05
CA MET A 107 9.76 -1.88 -14.46
C MET A 107 8.81 -2.60 -13.51
N ILE A 108 8.32 -3.80 -13.89
CA ILE A 108 7.48 -4.62 -13.01
C ILE A 108 8.26 -5.03 -11.76
N GLY A 109 9.52 -5.45 -11.90
CA GLY A 109 10.36 -5.81 -10.74
C GLY A 109 10.57 -4.65 -9.78
N GLN A 110 10.77 -3.43 -10.28
CA GLN A 110 10.84 -2.23 -9.42
C GLN A 110 9.50 -1.94 -8.74
N LEU A 111 8.38 -2.11 -9.45
CA LEU A 111 7.04 -1.92 -8.90
C LEU A 111 6.73 -2.94 -7.79
N ASP A 112 7.16 -4.20 -7.95
CA ASP A 112 7.04 -5.24 -6.92
C ASP A 112 7.80 -4.84 -5.64
N LEU A 113 9.07 -4.41 -5.77
CA LEU A 113 9.88 -3.95 -4.64
C LEU A 113 9.24 -2.76 -3.91
N ILE A 114 8.67 -1.81 -4.67
CA ILE A 114 7.97 -0.65 -4.11
C ILE A 114 6.75 -1.11 -3.30
N LYS A 115 5.91 -1.99 -3.88
CA LYS A 115 4.74 -2.55 -3.20
C LYS A 115 5.13 -3.23 -1.89
N ASP A 116 6.14 -4.11 -1.93
CA ASP A 116 6.60 -4.85 -0.75
C ASP A 116 7.09 -3.92 0.36
N ASN A 117 7.80 -2.84 0.00
CA ASN A 117 8.25 -1.84 0.96
C ASN A 117 7.07 -1.12 1.64
N TYR A 118 6.08 -0.68 0.86
CA TYR A 118 4.89 -0.03 1.41
C TYR A 118 4.09 -0.98 2.32
N LEU A 119 3.88 -2.24 1.92
CA LEU A 119 3.22 -3.26 2.73
C LEU A 119 4.00 -3.55 4.02
N SER A 120 5.33 -3.68 3.94
CA SER A 120 6.19 -3.90 5.10
C SER A 120 6.11 -2.75 6.10
N ASN A 121 6.14 -1.50 5.62
CA ASN A 121 6.02 -0.33 6.48
C ASN A 121 4.64 -0.23 7.13
N ALA A 122 3.58 -0.50 6.37
CA ALA A 122 2.22 -0.55 6.90
C ALA A 122 2.10 -1.60 8.03
N ALA A 123 2.65 -2.80 7.82
CA ALA A 123 2.66 -3.86 8.83
C ALA A 123 3.43 -3.46 10.10
N LYS A 124 4.62 -2.85 9.96
CA LYS A 124 5.41 -2.36 11.11
C LYS A 124 4.66 -1.32 11.93
N ILE A 125 3.98 -0.37 11.26
CA ILE A 125 3.18 0.65 11.94
C ILE A 125 2.03 0.00 12.69
N ASN A 126 1.31 -0.93 12.06
CA ASN A 126 0.19 -1.64 12.69
C ASN A 126 0.65 -2.48 13.90
N GLU A 127 1.76 -3.20 13.78
CA GLU A 127 2.36 -3.92 14.91
C GLU A 127 2.79 -2.98 16.05
N GLY A 128 3.41 -1.84 15.71
CA GLY A 128 3.83 -0.84 16.69
C GLY A 128 2.66 -0.31 17.50
N TYR A 129 1.51 -0.12 16.83
CA TYR A 129 0.27 0.26 17.51
C TYR A 129 -0.25 -0.84 18.43
N HIS A 130 -0.30 -2.10 17.99
CA HIS A 130 -0.73 -3.20 18.84
C HIS A 130 0.21 -3.48 20.03
N LYS A 131 1.45 -3.00 19.97
CA LYS A 131 2.44 -3.06 21.05
C LYS A 131 2.40 -1.84 21.99
N MET A 132 1.65 -0.78 21.68
CA MET A 132 1.46 0.34 22.61
C MET A 132 0.75 -0.14 23.88
N GLN A 133 1.19 0.36 25.03
CA GLN A 133 0.59 0.01 26.31
C GLN A 133 -0.91 0.34 26.29
N SER A 134 -1.74 -0.62 26.68
CA SER A 134 -3.17 -0.40 26.83
C SER A 134 -3.44 0.73 27.83
N ILE A 135 -4.40 1.59 27.51
CA ILE A 135 -4.89 2.66 28.41
C ILE A 135 -5.46 2.06 29.71
N ASP A 136 -5.70 0.75 29.78
CA ASP A 136 -6.01 -0.02 30.99
C ASP A 136 -5.05 0.21 32.17
N LYS A 137 -3.87 0.80 31.93
CA LYS A 137 -2.94 1.21 32.99
C LYS A 137 -3.30 2.50 33.70
N PHE A 138 -4.19 3.33 33.15
CA PHE A 138 -4.76 4.47 33.86
C PHE A 138 -5.86 3.96 34.77
N VAL A 139 -5.46 3.38 35.91
CA VAL A 139 -6.36 3.16 37.04
C VAL A 139 -6.26 4.41 37.92
N PRO A 140 -7.28 5.29 37.96
CA PRO A 140 -7.31 6.36 38.94
C PRO A 140 -7.41 5.71 40.31
N ASN A 141 -6.46 6.01 41.19
CA ASN A 141 -6.52 5.61 42.57
C ASN A 141 -7.72 6.30 43.25
N PRO A 142 -8.24 5.75 44.36
CA PRO A 142 -9.35 6.35 45.12
C PRO A 142 -9.06 7.78 45.63
N ASP A 143 -7.81 8.21 45.62
CA ASP A 143 -7.34 9.54 46.02
C ASP A 143 -7.19 10.53 44.84
N GLY A 144 -7.55 10.12 43.61
CA GLY A 144 -7.41 10.94 42.40
C GLY A 144 -6.01 10.92 41.78
N SER A 145 -5.06 10.16 42.32
CA SER A 145 -3.75 9.97 41.71
C SER A 145 -3.81 8.96 40.56
N VAL A 146 -2.95 9.13 39.55
CA VAL A 146 -2.82 8.17 38.45
C VAL A 146 -1.62 7.27 38.74
N GLY A 147 -1.87 6.02 39.11
CA GLY A 147 -0.81 5.02 39.25
C GLY A 147 -0.48 4.42 37.88
N SER A 148 0.81 4.37 37.53
CA SER A 148 1.29 3.53 36.44
C SER A 148 1.72 2.17 37.01
N LYS A 149 1.22 1.07 36.44
CA LYS A 149 1.74 -0.29 36.67
C LYS A 149 2.89 -0.61 35.71
#